data_AF-A0A3Q2V012-F1
#
_entry.id   AF-A0A3Q2V012-F1
#
_cell.length_a   1.000
_cell.length_b   1.000
_cell.length_c   1.000
_cell.angle_alpha   90.00
_cell.angle_beta   90.00
_cell.angle_gamma   90.00
#
_symmetry.space_group_name_H-M   'P 1'
#
loop_
_entity.id
_entity.type
_entity.pdbx_description
1 polymer ?
#
loop_
_entity_poly.entity_id
_entity_poly.type
_entity_poly.pdbx_seq_one_letter_code
_entity_poly.pdbx_strand_id
1 'polypeptide(L)'
;MSPKPLEPLAKKLMKGVIALELLGVLGAYGLFHTMDTSRDFRNTMNRRFPSILEVYYKSNEWAGIYGIRERDQEAWSAKQD
;
A
#
# COMPACT_ATOMS: atom_id res chain seq x y z
N MET A 1 46.22 8.82 -7.17
CA MET A 1 44.77 8.51 -7.16
C MET A 1 44.06 9.63 -7.89
N SER A 2 43.56 9.43 -9.12
CA SER A 2 42.85 10.51 -9.84
C SER A 2 41.57 10.88 -9.09
N PRO A 3 41.28 12.18 -8.86
CA PRO A 3 40.04 12.59 -8.22
C PRO A 3 38.87 12.19 -9.12
N LYS A 4 37.96 11.35 -8.61
CA LYS A 4 36.72 10.97 -9.29
C LYS A 4 35.72 12.12 -9.10
N PRO A 5 35.55 13.04 -10.06
CA PRO A 5 34.82 14.30 -9.83
C PRO A 5 33.33 14.07 -9.56
N LEU A 6 32.81 12.93 -10.02
CA LEU A 6 31.38 12.59 -10.00
C LEU A 6 30.97 11.73 -8.81
N GLU A 7 31.92 11.18 -8.06
CA GLU A 7 31.63 10.32 -6.91
C GLU A 7 30.78 11.00 -5.81
N PRO A 8 30.98 12.30 -5.47
CA PRO A 8 30.16 12.98 -4.49
C PRO A 8 28.71 13.18 -4.97
N LEU A 9 28.51 13.44 -6.26
CA LEU A 9 27.20 13.62 -6.88
C LEU A 9 26.43 12.29 -6.87
N ALA A 10 27.07 11.22 -7.31
CA ALA A 10 26.47 9.88 -7.32
C ALA A 10 26.02 9.45 -5.92
N LYS A 11 26.84 9.69 -4.88
CA LYS A 11 26.47 9.40 -3.48
C LYS A 11 25.25 10.20 -3.01
N LYS A 12 25.10 11.47 -3.42
CA LYS A 12 23.92 12.27 -3.07
C LYS A 12 22.67 11.76 -3.76
N LEU A 13 22.75 11.43 -5.05
CA LEU A 13 21.62 10.87 -5.80
C LEU A 13 21.18 9.53 -5.23
N MET A 14 22.13 8.63 -4.91
CA MET A 14 21.82 7.34 -4.29
C MET A 14 21.10 7.50 -2.96
N LYS A 15 21.55 8.41 -2.09
CA LYS A 15 20.84 8.72 -0.83
C LYS A 15 19.43 9.25 -1.08
N GLY A 16 19.25 10.08 -2.10
CA GLY A 16 17.94 10.58 -2.52
C GLY A 16 17.00 9.45 -2.95
N VAL A 17 17.49 8.51 -3.77
CA VAL A 17 16.72 7.34 -4.21
C VAL A 17 16.35 6.47 -3.01
N ILE A 18 17.30 6.17 -2.11
CA ILE A 18 17.02 5.38 -0.90
C ILE A 18 15.95 6.06 -0.04
N ALA A 19 16.05 7.38 0.16
CA ALA A 19 15.05 8.11 0.93
C ALA A 19 13.66 8.05 0.27
N LEU A 20 13.59 8.17 -1.07
CA LEU A 20 12.34 8.06 -1.82
C LEU A 20 11.74 6.65 -1.71
N GLU A 21 12.56 5.60 -1.84
CA GLU A 21 12.12 4.21 -1.69
C GLU A 21 11.57 3.94 -0.28
N LEU A 22 12.27 4.41 0.76
CA LEU A 22 11.80 4.28 2.14
C LEU A 22 10.45 4.98 2.35
N LEU A 23 10.28 6.18 1.82
CA LEU A 23 8.99 6.89 1.88
C LEU A 23 7.88 6.12 1.15
N GLY A 24 8.18 5.53 -0.01
CA GLY A 24 7.24 4.70 -0.76
C GLY A 24 6.79 3.46 0.01
N VAL A 25 7.74 2.73 0.61
CA VAL A 25 7.45 1.53 1.42
C VAL A 25 6.64 1.89 2.66
N LEU A 26 7.00 2.97 3.36
CA LEU A 26 6.24 3.43 4.53
C LEU A 26 4.82 3.86 4.16
N GLY A 27 4.65 4.53 3.01
CA GLY A 27 3.33 4.90 2.49
C GLY A 27 2.47 3.68 2.17
N ALA A 28 3.04 2.68 1.48
CA ALA A 28 2.33 1.44 1.16
C ALA A 28 1.95 0.66 2.43
N TYR A 29 2.86 0.57 3.42
CA TYR A 29 2.57 -0.05 4.70
C TYR A 29 1.46 0.67 5.46
N GLY A 30 1.52 2.00 5.56
CA GLY A 30 0.48 2.80 6.23
C GLY A 30 -0.89 2.64 5.57
N LEU A 31 -0.93 2.60 4.24
CA LEU A 31 -2.14 2.33 3.46
C LEU A 31 -2.70 0.94 3.78
N PHE A 32 -1.85 -0.09 3.74
CA PHE A 32 -2.24 -1.48 4.05
C PHE A 32 -2.74 -1.61 5.49
N HIS A 33 -2.01 -1.06 6.46
CA HIS A 33 -2.38 -1.08 7.88
C HIS A 33 -3.74 -0.38 8.14
N THR A 34 -4.01 0.73 7.44
CA THR A 34 -5.29 1.45 7.56
C THR A 34 -6.44 0.63 6.98
N MET A 35 -6.23 -0.03 5.84
CA MET A 35 -7.19 -0.98 5.27
C MET A 35 -7.44 -2.15 6.20
N ASP A 36 -6.42 -2.65 6.89
CA ASP A 36 -6.57 -3.77 7.81
C ASP A 36 -7.42 -3.41 9.04
N THR A 37 -7.18 -2.21 9.58
CA THR A 37 -7.82 -1.73 10.80
C THR A 37 -9.26 -1.23 10.58
N SER A 38 -9.59 -0.71 9.39
CA SER A 38 -10.87 -0.02 9.14
C SER A 38 -11.61 -0.52 7.91
N ARG A 39 -12.77 -1.16 8.14
CA ARG A 39 -13.71 -1.54 7.07
C ARG A 39 -14.27 -0.32 6.33
N ASP A 40 -14.54 0.79 7.01
CA ASP A 40 -15.08 1.99 6.34
C ASP A 40 -14.03 2.63 5.41
N PHE A 41 -12.75 2.54 5.78
CA PHE A 41 -11.67 2.93 4.88
C PHE A 41 -11.59 2.00 3.66
N ARG A 42 -11.74 0.68 3.85
CA ARG A 42 -11.87 -0.27 2.72
C ARG A 42 -13.07 0.05 1.84
N ASN A 43 -14.21 0.48 2.38
CA ASN A 43 -15.36 0.91 1.59
C ASN A 43 -15.05 2.19 0.76
N THR A 44 -14.32 3.12 1.35
CA THR A 44 -13.86 4.32 0.64
C THR A 44 -12.92 3.95 -0.51
N MET A 45 -12.01 3.00 -0.28
CA MET A 45 -11.14 2.46 -1.33
C MET A 45 -11.94 1.71 -2.40
N ASN A 46 -12.97 0.94 -2.03
CA ASN A 46 -13.86 0.29 -2.99
C ASN A 46 -14.47 1.29 -3.97
N ARG A 47 -14.89 2.46 -3.47
CA ARG A 47 -15.54 3.50 -4.27
C ARG A 47 -14.56 4.34 -5.10
N ARG A 48 -13.36 4.62 -4.58
CA ARG A 48 -12.39 5.54 -5.22
C ARG A 48 -11.28 4.82 -6.00
N PHE A 49 -10.78 3.73 -5.46
CA PHE A 49 -9.60 3.00 -5.95
C PHE A 49 -9.81 1.48 -5.84
N PRO A 50 -10.80 0.91 -6.57
CA PRO A 50 -11.15 -0.50 -6.44
C PRO A 50 -10.00 -1.45 -6.76
N SER A 51 -9.09 -1.06 -7.67
CA SER A 51 -7.89 -1.85 -7.99
C SER A 51 -6.92 -1.98 -6.82
N ILE A 52 -6.77 -0.93 -6.00
CA ILE A 52 -5.90 -0.97 -4.81
C ILE A 52 -6.50 -1.89 -3.75
N LEU A 53 -7.81 -1.77 -3.52
CA LEU A 53 -8.52 -2.66 -2.59
C LEU A 53 -8.44 -4.12 -3.03
N GLU A 54 -8.51 -4.40 -4.33
CA GLU A 54 -8.38 -5.75 -4.86
C GLU A 54 -6.98 -6.34 -4.62
N VAL A 55 -5.92 -5.53 -4.71
CA VAL A 55 -4.56 -5.96 -4.34
C VAL A 55 -4.49 -6.28 -2.85
N TYR A 56 -5.14 -5.49 -1.98
CA TYR A 56 -5.22 -5.78 -0.55
C TYR A 56 -5.90 -7.14 -0.29
N TYR A 57 -7.03 -7.43 -0.93
CA TYR A 57 -7.69 -8.73 -0.78
C TYR A 57 -6.79 -9.88 -1.24
N LYS A 58 -6.26 -9.80 -2.46
CA LYS A 58 -5.38 -10.85 -3.00
C LYS A 58 -4.14 -11.09 -2.16
N SER A 59 -3.54 -10.03 -1.63
CA SER A 59 -2.36 -10.14 -0.77
C SER A 59 -2.68 -10.90 0.53
N ASN A 60 -3.85 -10.64 1.14
CA ASN A 60 -4.31 -11.37 2.32
C ASN A 60 -4.66 -12.83 1.99
N GLU A 61 -5.35 -13.07 0.87
CA GLU A 61 -5.69 -14.42 0.40
C GLU A 61 -4.43 -15.24 0.09
N TRP A 62 -3.39 -14.63 -0.48
CA TRP A 62 -2.09 -15.28 -0.69
C TRP A 62 -1.35 -15.57 0.62
N ALA A 63 -1.57 -14.76 1.65
CA ALA A 63 -1.09 -15.01 3.00
C ALA A 63 -1.97 -16.02 3.79
N GLY A 64 -3.02 -16.57 3.17
CA GLY A 64 -3.92 -17.54 3.78
C GLY A 64 -5.04 -16.94 4.63
N ILE A 65 -5.21 -15.61 4.59
CA ILE A 65 -6.26 -14.89 5.32
C ILE A 65 -7.45 -14.67 4.38
N TYR A 66 -8.45 -15.54 4.49
CA TYR A 66 -9.65 -15.51 3.66
C TYR A 66 -10.86 -14.87 4.38
N GLY A 67 -11.93 -14.59 3.62
CA GLY A 67 -13.20 -14.13 4.18
C GLY A 67 -13.30 -12.61 4.36
N ILE A 68 -12.23 -11.83 4.14
CA ILE A 68 -12.28 -10.37 4.32
C ILE A 68 -13.17 -9.75 3.26
N ARG A 69 -13.02 -10.16 1.99
CA ARG A 69 -13.80 -9.64 0.86
C ARG A 69 -15.29 -9.91 1.05
N GLU A 70 -15.63 -11.14 1.41
CA GLU A 70 -16.99 -11.61 1.57
C GLU A 70 -17.69 -10.84 2.69
N ARG A 71 -17.06 -10.74 3.87
CA ARG A 71 -17.60 -9.97 5.01
C ARG A 71 -17.79 -8.50 4.69
N ASP A 72 -16.90 -7.92 3.91
CA ASP A 72 -17.01 -6.53 3.50
C ASP A 72 -18.15 -6.33 2.49
N GLN A 73 -18.30 -7.23 1.51
CA GLN A 73 -19.43 -7.22 0.58
C GLN A 73 -20.77 -7.38 1.30
N GLU A 74 -20.90 -8.36 2.20
CA GLU A 74 -22.10 -8.54 3.03
C GLU A 74 -22.43 -7.28 3.82
N ALA A 75 -21.44 -6.67 4.48
CA ALA A 75 -21.63 -5.47 5.27
C ALA A 75 -21.99 -4.23 4.46
N TRP A 76 -21.58 -4.14 3.19
CA TRP A 76 -21.89 -3.01 2.32
C TRP A 76 -23.20 -3.19 1.57
N SER A 77 -23.56 -4.43 1.20
CA SER A 77 -24.88 -4.75 0.65
C SER A 77 -25.99 -4.55 1.69
N ALA A 78 -25.77 -4.94 2.95
CA ALA A 78 -26.74 -4.73 4.03
C ALA A 78 -26.95 -3.25 4.42
N LYS A 79 -26.10 -2.32 3.96
CA LYS A 79 -26.28 -0.87 4.15
C LYS A 79 -27.14 -0.21 3.06
N GLN A 80 -27.49 -0.94 2.00
CA GLN A 80 -28.29 -0.41 0.88
C GLN A 80 -29.79 -0.75 0.98
N ASP A 81 -30.20 -1.57 1.95
CA ASP A 81 -31.59 -1.82 2.35
C ASP A 81 -31.99 -0.95 3.54
#